data_AF-A0A067DN44-F1
#
_entry.id   AF-A0A067DN44-F1
#
_cell.length_a   1.000
_cell.length_b   1.000
_cell.length_c   1.000
_cell.angle_alpha   90.00
_cell.angle_beta   90.00
_cell.angle_gamma   90.00
#
_symmetry.space_group_name_H-M   'P 1'
#
loop_
_entity.id
_entity.type
_entity.pdbx_description
1 polymer ?
#
loop_
_entity_poly.entity_id
_entity_poly.type
_entity_poly.pdbx_seq_one_letter_code
_entity_poly.pdbx_strand_id
1 'polypeptide(L)'
;LCKAANEEHARDLPIMNGIKEDIKATGVLDCGSPAYHEALRNLSVRLKSLQKHCKEHFEEEERDLLPLVEATELSTEQQKRTLAQCVSVMQGTHSRLFNFFLEGLTPEEAMQYLDLTTYAVIKNNLSPNFV
;
A
#
# COMPACT_ATOMS: atom_id res chain seq x y z
N LEU A 1 15.59 -5.69 9.93
CA LEU A 1 14.56 -5.60 8.87
C LEU A 1 13.13 -5.77 9.42
N CYS A 2 12.81 -6.78 10.23
CA CYS A 2 11.40 -7.03 10.62
C CYS A 2 10.86 -6.19 11.80
N LYS A 3 11.69 -5.71 12.73
CA LYS A 3 11.21 -4.98 13.92
C LYS A 3 10.85 -3.51 13.64
N ALA A 4 11.73 -2.80 12.92
CA ALA A 4 11.52 -1.40 12.55
C ALA A 4 10.32 -1.23 11.59
N ALA A 5 10.21 -2.06 10.55
CA ALA A 5 9.08 -2.01 9.62
C ALA A 5 7.73 -2.28 10.30
N ASN A 6 7.69 -3.21 11.28
CA ASN A 6 6.48 -3.47 12.06
C ASN A 6 6.13 -2.33 13.03
N GLU A 7 7.14 -1.74 13.69
CA GLU A 7 6.95 -0.59 14.57
C GLU A 7 6.49 0.65 13.80
N GLU A 8 6.97 0.80 12.56
CA GLU A 8 6.64 1.86 11.62
C GLU A 8 5.22 1.73 11.08
N HIS A 9 4.84 0.56 10.56
CA HIS A 9 3.46 0.29 10.14
C HIS A 9 2.47 0.39 11.32
N ALA A 10 2.91 0.10 12.55
CA ALA A 10 2.08 0.29 13.73
C ALA A 10 1.81 1.77 14.05
N ARG A 11 2.65 2.71 13.58
CA ARG A 11 2.45 4.16 13.79
C ARG A 11 1.26 4.71 13.02
N ASP A 12 0.94 4.12 11.88
CA ASP A 12 -0.18 4.56 11.04
C ASP A 12 -1.51 3.87 11.39
N LEU A 13 -1.49 2.78 12.16
CA LEU A 13 -2.70 2.08 12.62
C LEU A 13 -3.73 3.00 13.30
N PRO A 14 -3.37 3.97 14.17
CA PRO A 14 -4.33 4.90 14.75
C PRO A 14 -5.03 5.77 13.69
N ILE A 15 -4.29 6.25 12.68
CA ILE A 15 -4.85 7.09 11.61
C ILE A 15 -5.76 6.24 10.70
N MET A 16 -5.32 5.03 10.33
CA MET A 16 -6.13 4.09 9.54
C MET A 16 -7.43 3.69 10.26
N ASN A 17 -7.36 3.43 11.57
CA ASN A 17 -8.54 3.17 12.38
C ASN A 17 -9.47 4.41 12.44
N GLY A 18 -8.91 5.60 12.59
CA GLY A 18 -9.68 6.85 12.55
C GLY A 18 -10.41 7.04 11.22
N ILE A 19 -9.76 6.79 10.09
CA ILE A 19 -10.38 6.84 8.75
C ILE A 19 -11.52 5.81 8.64
N LYS A 20 -11.30 4.58 9.11
CA LYS A 20 -12.31 3.53 9.09
C LYS A 20 -13.56 3.92 9.90
N GLU A 21 -13.37 4.49 11.10
CA GLU A 21 -14.48 4.94 11.92
C GLU A 21 -15.18 6.19 11.34
N ASP A 22 -14.43 7.13 10.75
CA ASP A 22 -15.01 8.28 10.04
C ASP A 22 -15.87 7.85 8.84
N ILE A 23 -15.44 6.83 8.07
CA ILE A 23 -16.23 6.27 6.95
C ILE A 23 -17.54 5.67 7.46
N LYS A 24 -17.48 4.85 8.52
CA LYS A 24 -18.67 4.25 9.13
C LYS A 24 -19.63 5.33 9.66
N ALA A 25 -19.10 6.33 10.35
CA ALA A 25 -19.88 7.43 10.90
C ALA A 25 -20.53 8.26 9.78
N THR A 26 -19.80 8.53 8.70
CA THR A 26 -20.35 9.23 7.53
C THR A 26 -21.48 8.44 6.88
N GLY A 27 -21.34 7.12 6.78
CA GLY A 27 -22.33 6.24 6.15
C GLY A 27 -23.67 6.14 6.87
N VAL A 28 -23.78 6.59 8.14
CA VAL A 28 -25.03 6.58 8.91
C VAL A 28 -25.69 7.97 9.02
N LEU A 29 -25.10 9.00 8.41
CA LEU A 29 -25.62 10.37 8.42
C LEU A 29 -26.51 10.65 7.21
N ASP A 30 -27.47 11.56 7.40
CA ASP A 30 -28.30 12.06 6.30
C ASP A 30 -27.46 12.84 5.30
N CYS A 31 -27.44 12.37 4.05
CA CYS A 31 -26.71 13.01 2.97
C CYS A 31 -27.13 14.48 2.81
N GLY A 32 -26.14 15.38 2.74
CA GLY A 32 -26.36 16.83 2.60
C GLY A 32 -26.67 17.56 3.91
N SER A 33 -26.78 16.87 5.05
CA SER A 33 -26.89 17.51 6.35
C SER A 33 -25.58 18.26 6.73
N PRO A 34 -25.65 19.28 7.60
CA PRO A 34 -24.44 19.93 8.13
C PRO A 34 -23.47 18.94 8.77
N ALA A 35 -23.99 17.97 9.53
CA ALA A 35 -23.19 16.91 10.16
C ALA A 35 -22.51 16.00 9.14
N TYR A 36 -23.18 15.66 8.03
CA TYR A 36 -22.59 14.89 6.93
C TYR A 36 -21.43 15.64 6.26
N HIS A 37 -21.59 16.94 6.00
CA HIS A 37 -20.51 17.76 5.43
C HIS A 37 -19.31 17.91 6.38
N GLU A 38 -19.56 18.03 7.69
CA GLU A 38 -18.51 18.05 8.70
C GLU A 38 -17.77 16.70 8.78
N ALA A 39 -18.50 15.59 8.77
CA ALA A 39 -17.92 14.24 8.76
C ALA A 39 -17.03 14.02 7.51
N LEU A 40 -17.49 14.43 6.33
CA LEU A 40 -16.68 14.39 5.10
C LEU A 40 -15.43 15.26 5.18
N ARG A 41 -15.52 16.46 5.78
CA ARG A 41 -14.34 17.32 6.00
C ARG A 41 -13.33 16.63 6.92
N ASN A 42 -13.78 16.04 8.02
CA ASN A 42 -12.91 15.35 8.98
C ASN A 42 -12.22 14.14 8.33
N LEU A 43 -12.98 13.33 7.58
CA LEU A 43 -12.46 12.22 6.79
C LEU A 43 -11.39 12.71 5.79
N SER A 44 -11.67 13.80 5.06
CA SER A 44 -10.72 14.38 4.11
C SER A 44 -9.43 14.84 4.78
N VAL A 45 -9.52 15.47 5.96
CA VAL A 45 -8.34 15.91 6.72
C VAL A 45 -7.49 14.70 7.14
N ARG A 46 -8.11 13.64 7.65
CA ARG A 46 -7.36 12.43 8.04
C ARG A 46 -6.75 11.70 6.85
N LEU A 47 -7.47 11.60 5.72
CA LEU A 47 -6.92 11.03 4.48
C LEU A 47 -5.69 11.81 3.99
N LYS A 48 -5.72 13.15 4.04
CA LYS A 48 -4.56 13.98 3.69
C LYS A 48 -3.39 13.78 4.67
N SER A 49 -3.67 13.60 5.95
CA SER A 49 -2.63 13.29 6.93
C SER A 49 -1.96 11.95 6.65
N LEU A 50 -2.75 10.91 6.34
CA LEU A 50 -2.22 9.60 5.96
C LEU A 50 -1.39 9.71 4.68
N GLN A 51 -1.88 10.40 3.66
CA GLN A 51 -1.13 10.63 2.42
C GLN A 51 0.23 11.29 2.68
N LYS A 52 0.25 12.30 3.57
CA LYS A 52 1.50 12.97 3.96
C LYS A 52 2.47 11.98 4.62
N HIS A 53 2.01 11.19 5.58
CA HIS A 53 2.85 10.17 6.23
C HIS A 53 3.40 9.16 5.22
N CYS A 54 2.56 8.67 4.30
CA CYS A 54 3.01 7.75 3.24
C CYS A 54 4.12 8.37 2.38
N LYS A 55 4.02 9.67 2.05
CA LYS A 55 5.07 10.37 1.30
C LYS A 55 6.37 10.49 2.10
N GLU A 56 6.28 10.85 3.38
CA GLU A 56 7.44 10.93 4.27
C GLU A 56 8.11 9.57 4.42
N HIS A 57 7.33 8.49 4.60
CA HIS A 57 7.85 7.12 4.61
C HIS A 57 8.58 6.77 3.32
N PHE A 58 7.99 7.05 2.16
CA PHE A 58 8.65 6.77 0.88
C PHE A 58 9.96 7.54 0.72
N GLU A 59 9.99 8.81 1.11
CA GLU A 59 11.22 9.63 1.08
C GLU A 59 12.30 9.10 2.05
N GLU A 60 11.91 8.57 3.21
CA GLU A 60 12.81 7.90 4.16
C GLU A 60 13.35 6.58 3.59
N GLU A 61 12.50 5.75 2.99
CA GLU A 61 12.93 4.50 2.36
C GLU A 61 13.86 4.75 1.16
N GLU A 62 13.55 5.74 0.32
CA GLU A 62 14.39 6.12 -0.83
C GLU A 62 15.75 6.66 -0.38
N ARG A 63 15.79 7.48 0.68
CA ARG A 63 17.04 8.05 1.19
C ARG A 63 17.90 7.03 1.94
N ASP A 64 17.28 6.19 2.75
CA ASP A 64 17.98 5.39 3.76
C ASP A 64 18.04 3.89 3.43
N LEU A 65 17.00 3.32 2.81
CA LEU A 65 16.95 1.88 2.49
C LEU A 65 17.42 1.56 1.06
N LEU A 66 17.04 2.36 0.07
CA LEU A 66 17.42 2.11 -1.33
C LEU A 66 18.95 2.03 -1.50
N PRO A 67 19.78 2.92 -0.91
CA PRO A 67 21.23 2.80 -1.02
C PRO A 67 21.79 1.52 -0.37
N LEU A 68 21.15 1.04 0.70
CA LEU A 68 21.54 -0.21 1.35
C LEU A 68 21.23 -1.41 0.45
N VAL A 69 20.09 -1.39 -0.26
CA VAL A 69 19.76 -2.42 -1.25
C VAL A 69 20.73 -2.37 -2.42
N GLU A 70 21.07 -1.19 -2.93
CA GLU A 70 22.06 -1.04 -4.00
C GLU A 70 23.44 -1.56 -3.59
N ALA A 71 23.88 -1.28 -2.36
CA ALA A 71 25.14 -1.75 -1.80
C ALA A 71 25.20 -3.29 -1.62
N THR A 72 24.08 -4.01 -1.73
CA THR A 72 24.10 -5.48 -1.75
C THR A 72 24.55 -6.05 -3.10
N GLU A 73 24.78 -5.21 -4.12
CA GLU A 73 25.28 -5.58 -5.46
C GLU A 73 24.57 -6.80 -6.06
N LEU A 74 23.27 -6.92 -5.81
CA LEU A 74 22.47 -8.03 -6.33
C LEU A 74 22.50 -7.99 -7.85
N SER A 75 22.79 -9.14 -8.46
CA SER A 75 22.57 -9.31 -9.89
C SER A 75 21.12 -8.99 -10.25
N THR A 76 20.86 -8.57 -11.49
CA THR A 76 19.51 -8.30 -11.99
C THR A 76 18.56 -9.47 -11.72
N GLU A 77 19.04 -10.72 -11.85
CA GLU A 77 18.24 -11.90 -11.56
C GLU A 77 18.01 -12.17 -10.08
N GLN A 78 18.81 -11.63 -9.17
CA GLN A 78 18.53 -11.65 -7.73
C GLN A 78 17.54 -10.55 -7.34
N GLN A 79 17.73 -9.32 -7.82
CA GLN A 79 16.81 -8.20 -7.60
C GLN A 79 15.38 -8.59 -8.00
N LYS A 80 15.21 -9.16 -9.20
CA LYS A 80 13.91 -9.61 -9.68
C LYS A 80 13.26 -10.69 -8.79
N ARG A 81 14.03 -11.63 -8.18
CA ARG A 81 13.39 -12.62 -7.27
C ARG A 81 13.03 -12.00 -5.94
N THR A 82 13.88 -11.15 -5.38
CA THR A 82 13.59 -10.44 -4.12
C THR A 82 12.32 -9.61 -4.31
N LEU A 83 12.22 -8.87 -5.41
CA LEU A 83 11.03 -8.10 -5.75
C LEU A 83 9.78 -8.98 -5.93
N ALA A 84 9.90 -10.10 -6.65
CA ALA A 84 8.81 -11.07 -6.80
C ALA A 84 8.32 -11.63 -5.44
N GLN A 85 9.24 -11.87 -4.50
CA GLN A 85 8.90 -12.31 -3.16
C GLN A 85 8.16 -11.22 -2.38
N CYS A 86 8.60 -9.95 -2.46
CA CYS A 86 7.89 -8.83 -1.86
C CYS A 86 6.45 -8.72 -2.39
N VAL A 87 6.26 -8.80 -3.70
CA VAL A 87 4.93 -8.75 -4.34
C VAL A 87 4.04 -9.93 -3.88
N SER A 88 4.61 -11.13 -3.78
CA SER A 88 3.88 -12.30 -3.27
C SER A 88 3.42 -12.13 -1.82
N VAL A 89 4.27 -11.55 -0.96
CA VAL A 89 3.91 -11.24 0.42
C VAL A 89 2.81 -10.18 0.48
N MET A 90 2.92 -9.09 -0.30
CA MET A 90 1.89 -8.04 -0.38
C MET A 90 0.53 -8.58 -0.81
N GLN A 91 0.50 -9.47 -1.80
CA GLN A 91 -0.74 -10.10 -2.24
C GLN A 91 -1.37 -10.95 -1.12
N GLY A 92 -0.55 -11.71 -0.38
CA GLY A 92 -0.99 -12.53 0.74
C GLY A 92 -1.50 -11.70 1.93
N THR A 93 -0.88 -10.56 2.23
CA THR A 93 -1.25 -9.69 3.36
C THR A 93 -2.45 -8.80 3.07
N HIS A 94 -2.56 -8.26 1.84
CA HIS A 94 -3.62 -7.31 1.49
C HIS A 94 -4.88 -7.97 0.92
N SER A 95 -4.80 -9.22 0.44
CA SER A 95 -5.96 -10.05 0.03
C SER A 95 -7.02 -9.25 -0.76
N ARG A 96 -8.25 -9.12 -0.26
CA ARG A 96 -9.38 -8.44 -0.91
C ARG A 96 -9.18 -6.93 -1.14
N LEU A 97 -8.25 -6.28 -0.42
CA LEU A 97 -7.93 -4.87 -0.59
C LEU A 97 -6.95 -4.63 -1.74
N PHE A 98 -6.30 -5.68 -2.23
CA PHE A 98 -5.33 -5.60 -3.30
C PHE A 98 -5.90 -5.00 -4.58
N ASN A 99 -7.10 -5.43 -4.99
CA ASN A 99 -7.79 -4.89 -6.17
C ASN A 99 -8.08 -3.39 -6.02
N PHE A 100 -8.41 -2.95 -4.80
CA PHE A 100 -8.66 -1.54 -4.51
C PHE A 100 -7.38 -0.69 -4.63
N PHE A 101 -6.22 -1.24 -4.27
CA PHE A 101 -4.95 -0.56 -4.50
C PHE A 101 -4.60 -0.46 -5.99
N LEU A 102 -4.91 -1.50 -6.78
CA LEU A 102 -4.69 -1.48 -8.23
C LEU A 102 -5.55 -0.42 -8.94
N GLU A 103 -6.77 -0.18 -8.48
CA GLU A 103 -7.65 0.88 -9.02
C GLU A 103 -7.10 2.30 -8.82
N GLY A 104 -6.16 2.48 -7.89
CA GLY A 104 -5.48 3.76 -7.65
C GLY A 104 -4.29 4.03 -8.56
N LEU A 105 -3.85 3.05 -9.36
CA LEU A 105 -2.70 3.19 -10.24
C LEU A 105 -3.07 3.91 -11.54
N THR A 106 -2.13 4.68 -12.07
CA THR A 106 -2.21 5.13 -13.46
C THR A 106 -2.08 3.92 -14.41
N PRO A 107 -2.53 4.02 -15.67
CA PRO A 107 -2.39 2.93 -16.63
C PRO A 107 -0.95 2.45 -16.81
N GLU A 108 0.03 3.36 -16.75
CA GLU A 108 1.45 3.01 -16.86
C GLU A 108 1.95 2.23 -15.64
N GLU A 109 1.65 2.71 -14.43
CA GLU A 109 1.98 2.02 -13.19
C GLU A 109 1.31 0.65 -13.10
N ALA A 110 0.06 0.54 -13.55
CA ALA A 110 -0.67 -0.72 -13.62
C ALA A 110 -0.01 -1.74 -14.56
N MET A 111 0.51 -1.29 -15.72
CA MET A 111 1.23 -2.16 -16.65
C MET A 111 2.58 -2.61 -16.08
N GLN A 112 3.35 -1.70 -15.47
CA GLN A 112 4.59 -2.05 -14.80
C GLN A 112 4.36 -3.05 -13.66
N TYR A 113 3.27 -2.86 -12.91
CA TYR A 113 2.87 -3.77 -11.85
C TYR A 113 2.43 -5.15 -12.38
N LEU A 114 1.72 -5.18 -13.50
CA LEU A 114 1.32 -6.42 -14.17
C LEU A 114 2.55 -7.22 -14.63
N ASP A 115 3.57 -6.57 -15.17
CA ASP A 115 4.81 -7.23 -15.58
C ASP A 115 5.53 -7.86 -14.38
N LEU A 116 5.60 -7.14 -13.26
CA LEU A 116 6.22 -7.61 -12.02
C LEU A 116 5.46 -8.80 -11.39
N THR A 117 4.13 -8.71 -11.32
CA THR A 117 3.28 -9.79 -10.81
C THR A 117 3.33 -11.02 -11.72
N THR A 118 3.31 -10.83 -13.04
CA THR A 118 3.44 -11.92 -14.02
C THR A 118 4.78 -12.63 -13.88
N TYR A 119 5.88 -11.88 -13.74
CA TYR A 119 7.19 -12.45 -13.45
C TYR A 119 7.21 -13.26 -12.14
N ALA A 120 6.56 -12.76 -11.09
CA ALA A 120 6.46 -13.44 -9.80
C ALA A 120 5.65 -14.74 -9.87
N VAL A 121 4.53 -14.75 -10.61
CA VAL A 121 3.67 -15.92 -10.79
C VAL A 121 4.36 -17.02 -11.60
N ILE A 122 4.97 -16.65 -12.73
CA ILE A 122 5.67 -17.60 -13.62
C ILE A 122 6.84 -18.29 -12.90
N LYS A 123 7.54 -17.57 -12.02
CA LYS A 123 8.69 -18.11 -11.30
C LYS A 123 8.32 -19.00 -10.11
N ASN A 124 7.13 -18.82 -9.53
CA ASN A 124 6.69 -19.56 -8.35
C ASN A 124 5.73 -20.74 -8.67
N ASN A 125 5.40 -21.00 -9.93
CA ASN A 125 4.39 -22.01 -10.33
C ASN A 125 3.06 -21.89 -9.55
N LEU A 126 2.71 -20.67 -9.12
CA LEU A 126 1.45 -20.45 -8.42
C LEU A 126 0.33 -20.45 -9.45
N SER A 127 -0.63 -21.36 -9.27
CA SER A 127 -1.81 -21.42 -10.15
C SER A 127 -2.54 -20.07 -10.09
N PRO A 128 -2.88 -19.46 -11.24
CA PRO A 128 -3.64 -18.23 -11.26
C PRO A 128 -5.07 -18.55 -10.80
N ASN A 129 -5.33 -18.39 -9.50
CA ASN A 129 -6.68 -18.40 -8.97
C ASN A 129 -7.34 -17.06 -9.35
N PHE A 130 -7.82 -16.98 -10.58
CA PHE A 130 -8.84 -16.02 -10.97
C PHE A 130 -10.17 -16.45 -10.36
N VAL A 131 -10.54 -15.85 -9.23
CA VAL A 131 -11.94 -15.79 -8.75
C VAL A 131 -12.20 -14.42 -8.17
#